data_AF-A0ABD0P9A6-F1
#
_entry.id   AF-A0ABD0P9A6-F1
#
_cell.length_a   1.000
_cell.length_b   1.000
_cell.length_c   1.000
_cell.angle_alpha   90.00
_cell.angle_beta   90.00
_cell.angle_gamma   90.00
#
_symmetry.space_group_name_H-M   'P 1'
#
loop_
_entity.id
_entity.type
_entity.pdbx_description
1 polymer ?
#
loop_
_entity_poly.entity_id
_entity_poly.type
_entity_poly.pdbx_seq_one_letter_code
_entity_poly.pdbx_strand_id
1 'polypeptide(L)' 'AYRLYNLDVFGYDVNSRLGLYGSVPFLLAHKLERTAGVFWLNASETLVDVKYNPEPNEVQ' A
#
# COMPACT_ATOMS: atom_id res chain seq x y z
N ALA A 1 3.50 -0.40 7.23
CA ALA A 1 3.62 -1.03 5.91
C ALA A 1 2.49 -2.02 5.61
N TYR A 2 2.04 -2.05 4.36
CA TYR A 2 1.28 -3.15 3.74
C TYR A 2 2.25 -4.24 3.26
N ARG A 3 1.90 -5.51 3.46
CA ARG A 3 2.72 -6.64 3.02
C ARG A 3 2.12 -7.29 1.78
N LEU A 4 2.89 -7.32 0.71
CA LEU A 4 2.56 -8.04 -0.52
C LEU A 4 3.35 -9.34 -0.52
N TYR A 5 2.71 -10.40 -0.03
CA TYR A 5 3.21 -11.76 -0.07
C TYR A 5 2.03 -12.72 -0.04
N ASN A 6 1.98 -13.65 -0.98
CA ASN A 6 0.83 -14.54 -1.15
C ASN A 6 0.83 -15.60 -0.03
N LEU A 7 -0.13 -15.49 0.88
CA LEU A 7 -0.27 -16.31 2.07
C LEU A 7 -1.68 -16.88 2.16
N ASP A 8 -1.79 -18.11 2.69
CA ASP A 8 -3.05 -18.65 3.16
C ASP A 8 -3.26 -18.24 4.62
N VAL A 9 -4.21 -17.34 4.88
CA VAL A 9 -4.46 -16.77 6.20
C VAL A 9 -5.88 -17.15 6.65
N PHE A 10 -5.97 -18.24 7.41
CA PHE A 10 -7.22 -18.68 8.00
C PHE A 10 -7.77 -17.65 8.99
N GLY A 11 -9.07 -17.30 8.86
CA GLY A 11 -9.74 -16.39 9.78
C GLY A 11 -9.12 -14.99 9.81
N TYR A 12 -8.81 -14.41 8.63
CA TYR A 12 -8.13 -13.12 8.54
C TYR A 12 -8.87 -12.00 9.29
N ASP A 13 -8.09 -11.10 9.90
CA ASP A 13 -8.61 -9.92 10.56
C ASP A 13 -8.98 -8.81 9.56
N VAL A 14 -10.13 -8.18 9.79
CA VAL A 14 -10.54 -6.99 9.04
C VAL A 14 -9.71 -5.78 9.51
N ASN A 15 -9.37 -4.87 8.60
CA ASN A 15 -8.51 -3.69 8.84
C ASN A 15 -7.04 -4.01 9.17
N SER A 16 -6.57 -5.22 8.84
CA SER A 16 -5.17 -5.59 8.92
C SER A 16 -4.40 -5.22 7.65
N ARG A 17 -3.08 -5.02 7.79
CA ARG A 17 -2.13 -4.76 6.68
C ARG A 17 -1.31 -6.00 6.28
N LEU A 18 -1.68 -7.17 6.82
CA LEU A 18 -1.05 -8.45 6.51
C LEU A 18 -1.31 -8.85 5.05
N GLY A 19 -0.37 -9.58 4.45
CA GLY A 19 -0.55 -10.17 3.11
C GLY A 19 -1.62 -11.26 3.13
N LEU A 20 -2.39 -11.32 2.06
CA LEU A 20 -3.43 -12.34 1.82
C LEU A 20 -3.03 -13.20 0.62
N TYR A 21 -3.99 -13.83 -0.04
CA TYR A 21 -3.78 -14.83 -1.10
C TYR A 21 -3.13 -14.30 -2.39
N GLY A 22 -3.21 -13.00 -2.66
CA GLY A 22 -2.77 -12.42 -3.93
C GLY A 22 -2.12 -11.05 -3.74
N SER A 23 -1.14 -10.77 -4.60
CA SER A 23 -0.37 -9.53 -4.57
C SER A 23 -0.27 -8.94 -5.97
N VAL A 24 -0.68 -7.69 -6.12
CA VAL A 24 -0.47 -6.89 -7.34
C VAL A 24 0.30 -5.64 -6.93
N PRO A 25 1.60 -5.54 -7.22
CA PRO A 25 2.45 -4.45 -6.75
C PRO A 25 2.28 -3.19 -7.63
N PHE A 26 1.06 -2.64 -7.65
CA PHE A 26 0.69 -1.44 -8.37
C PHE A 26 0.05 -0.42 -7.43
N LEU A 27 0.60 0.79 -7.40
CA LEU A 27 0.11 1.88 -6.56
C LEU A 27 -0.37 3.04 -7.43
N LEU A 28 -1.53 3.59 -7.12
CA LEU A 28 -2.07 4.81 -7.73
C LEU A 28 -2.06 5.95 -6.72
N ALA A 29 -1.66 7.13 -7.19
CA ALA A 29 -1.79 8.40 -6.49
C ALA A 29 -2.68 9.32 -7.34
N HIS A 30 -3.69 9.91 -6.72
CA HIS A 30 -4.67 10.74 -7.43
C HIS A 30 -4.88 12.07 -6.70
N LYS A 31 -4.91 13.16 -7.46
CA LYS A 31 -5.37 14.49 -7.06
C LYS A 31 -6.18 15.12 -8.19
N LEU A 32 -6.93 16.18 -7.90
CA LEU A 32 -7.89 16.81 -8.83
C LEU A 32 -7.36 16.97 -10.27
N GLU A 33 -6.13 17.44 -10.42
CA GLU A 33 -5.55 17.74 -11.73
C GLU A 33 -4.75 16.59 -12.35
N ARG A 34 -4.31 15.60 -11.56
CA ARG A 34 -3.33 14.59 -12.00
C ARG A 34 -3.48 13.26 -11.28
N THR A 35 -3.31 12.20 -12.05
CA THR A 35 -3.13 10.83 -11.55
C THR A 35 -1.73 10.35 -11.94
N ALA A 36 -1.03 9.72 -11.01
CA ALA A 36 0.23 9.03 -11.26
C ALA A 36 0.14 7.60 -10.73
N GLY A 37 0.93 6.70 -11.31
CA GLY A 37 1.00 5.30 -10.87
C GLY A 37 2.41 4.78 -10.88
N VAL A 38 2.70 3.84 -9.98
CA VAL A 38 3.97 3.10 -9.94
C VAL A 38 3.65 1.61 -9.98
N PHE A 39 4.22 0.91 -10.96
CA PHE A 39 4.21 -0.53 -11.02
C PHE A 39 5.59 -1.07 -10.62
N TRP A 40 5.64 -1.72 -9.46
CA TRP A 40 6.86 -2.32 -8.93
C TRP A 40 6.94 -3.77 -9.39
N LEU A 41 7.52 -4.00 -10.57
CA LEU A 41 7.64 -5.34 -11.18
C LEU A 41 8.67 -6.19 -10.42
N ASN A 42 8.26 -6.72 -9.28
CA ASN A 42 9.06 -7.60 -8.44
C ASN A 42 8.18 -8.73 -7.88
N ALA A 43 8.68 -9.96 -7.91
CA ALA A 43 7.97 -11.16 -7.47
C ALA A 43 8.33 -11.60 -6.04
N SER A 44 9.33 -10.98 -5.41
CA SER A 44 9.71 -11.26 -4.04
C SER A 44 8.73 -10.59 -3.06
N GLU A 45 8.79 -11.00 -1.80
CA GLU A 45 8.08 -10.31 -0.73
C GLU A 45 8.36 -8.80 -0.78
N THR A 46 7.29 -8.00 -0.75
CA THR A 46 7.37 -6.53 -0.81
C THR A 46 6.64 -5.90 0.36
N LEU A 47 7.30 -4.96 1.04
CA LEU A 47 6.71 -4.13 2.09
C LEU A 47 6.53 -2.70 1.57
N VAL A 48 5.31 -2.18 1.63
CA VAL A 48 4.96 -0.83 1.16
C VAL A 48 4.59 0.03 2.36
N ASP A 49 5.42 1.03 2.68
CA ASP A 49 5.09 2.00 3.73
C ASP A 49 4.54 3.30 3.13
N VAL A 50 3.41 3.76 3.66
CA VAL A 50 2.72 4.97 3.19
C VAL A 50 2.76 6.01 4.29
N LYS A 51 3.37 7.16 3.99
CA LYS A 51 3.48 8.30 4.90
C LYS A 51 2.82 9.51 4.25
N TYR A 52 2.03 10.24 5.02
CA TYR A 52 1.48 11.52 4.62
C TYR A 52 2.33 12.59 5.28
N ASN A 53 2.77 13.57 4.51
CA ASN A 53 3.29 14.79 5.11
C ASN A 53 2.08 15.60 5.59
N PRO A 54 2.08 16.10 6.84
CA PRO A 54 1.08 17.08 7.25
C PRO A 54 1.20 18.32 6.36
N GLU A 55 0.06 18.94 6.04
CA GLU A 55 0.04 20.21 5.32
C GLU A 55 0.84 21.26 6.11
N PRO A 56 1.64 22.14 5.46
CA PRO A 56 2.49 23.11 6.15
C PRO A 56 1.75 24.13 7.06
N ASN A 57 0.41 24.17 7.00
CA ASN A 57 -0.41 25.21 7.62
C ASN A 57 -1.15 24.79 8.89
N GLU A 58 -0.91 23.60 9.43
CA GLU A 58 -1.32 23.27 10.80
C GLU A 58 -0.11 23.36 11.74
N VAL A 59 0.24 24.59 12.09
CA VAL A 59 1.00 24.88 13.30
C VAL A 59 0.07 24.56 14.47
N GLN A 60 0.56 23.73 15.42
CA GLN A 60 -0.11 23.50 16.70
C GLN A 60 -0.31 24.80 17.49
#